data_AF-A0A7V1Y3Q0-F1
#
_entry.id   AF-A0A7V1Y3Q0-F1
#
_cell.length_a   1.000
_cell.length_b   1.000
_cell.length_c   1.000
_cell.angle_alpha   90.00
_cell.angle_beta   90.00
_cell.angle_gamma   90.00
#
_symmetry.space_group_name_H-M   'P 1'
#
loop_
_entity.id
_entity.type
_entity.pdbx_description
1 polymer ?
#
loop_
_entity_poly.entity_id
_entity_poly.type
_entity_poly.pdbx_seq_one_letter_code
_entity_poly.pdbx_strand_id
1 'polypeptide(L)' 'MNQFNQPVGPSQRTRERQSELALFGHTHQPKAGWLGATLLFNPGSAGPRRFNLPRGIGLLPIADEAIVPRLMKLSDRQE' A
#
# COMPACT_ATOMS: atom_id res chain seq x y z
N MET A 1 -4.56 -2.58 27.56
CA MET A 1 -3.48 -1.67 27.09
C MET A 1 -3.22 -1.90 25.61
N ASN A 2 -3.85 -1.12 24.71
CA ASN A 2 -3.55 -1.14 23.28
C ASN A 2 -2.69 0.07 22.94
N GLN A 3 -1.40 -0.17 22.63
CA GLN A 3 -0.39 0.87 22.40
C GLN A 3 -0.27 1.29 20.93
N PHE A 4 -1.25 1.00 20.06
CA PHE A 4 -1.15 1.24 18.61
C PHE A 4 -1.46 2.67 18.15
N ASN A 5 -1.52 3.65 19.05
CA ASN A 5 -1.83 5.04 18.69
C ASN A 5 -0.71 6.04 19.04
N GLN A 6 0.56 5.62 18.97
CA GLN A 6 1.69 6.51 19.22
C GLN A 6 2.37 6.93 17.90
N PRO A 7 2.65 8.23 17.71
CA PRO A 7 3.36 8.71 16.52
C PRO A 7 4.81 8.24 16.55
N VAL A 8 5.20 7.40 15.61
CA VAL A 8 6.59 6.97 15.41
C VAL A 8 7.35 7.99 14.57
N GLY A 9 8.48 8.47 15.11
CA GLY A 9 9.32 9.50 14.52
C GLY A 9 10.03 9.07 13.22
N PRO A 10 10.52 10.04 12.43
CA PRO A 10 10.80 9.85 11.02
C PRO A 10 12.17 9.18 10.79
N SER A 11 12.15 7.89 10.45
CA SER A 11 13.32 7.22 9.86
C SER A 11 13.13 7.05 8.34
N GLN A 12 13.77 7.99 7.64
CA GLN A 12 14.38 7.87 6.32
C GLN A 12 13.50 7.92 5.04
N ARG A 13 13.74 9.01 4.29
CA ARG A 13 13.49 9.28 2.86
C ARG A 13 12.07 9.67 2.39
N THR A 14 11.71 10.91 2.75
CA THR A 14 10.85 11.82 1.94
C THR A 14 11.17 13.31 2.20
N ARG A 15 12.44 13.64 2.48
CA ARG A 15 12.91 15.04 2.56
C ARG A 15 13.01 15.51 1.10
N GLU A 16 12.06 16.21 0.48
CA GLU A 16 11.70 17.62 0.70
C GLU A 16 10.29 17.96 0.17
N ARG A 17 9.43 16.97 -0.10
CA ARG A 17 8.03 17.19 -0.47
C ARG A 17 7.15 16.26 0.34
N GLN A 18 6.26 16.84 1.15
CA GLN A 18 5.21 16.09 1.80
C GLN A 18 4.34 15.47 0.70
N SER A 19 4.44 14.16 0.54
CA SER A 19 3.74 13.42 -0.51
C SER A 19 2.45 12.86 0.07
N GLU A 20 1.33 13.01 -0.62
CA GLU A 20 0.03 12.47 -0.18
C GLU A 20 -0.07 10.95 -0.41
N LEU A 21 0.76 10.41 -1.30
CA LEU A 21 0.80 8.99 -1.65
C LEU A 21 2.25 8.53 -1.87
N ALA A 22 2.62 7.41 -1.24
CA ALA A 22 3.82 6.65 -1.52
C ALA A 22 3.44 5.27 -2.08
N LEU A 23 3.67 5.07 -3.38
CA LEU A 23 3.48 3.78 -4.06
C LEU A 23 4.78 2.97 -4.03
N PHE A 24 4.74 1.74 -3.52
CA PHE A 24 5.91 0.87 -3.44
C PHE A 24 5.56 -0.60 -3.71
N GLY A 25 6.58 -1.44 -3.87
CA GLY A 25 6.44 -2.84 -4.22
C GLY A 25 7.54 -3.71 -3.64
N HIS A 26 8.10 -4.61 -4.47
CA HIS A 26 9.16 -5.57 -4.15
C HIS A 26 8.77 -6.73 -3.20
N THR A 27 7.97 -6.49 -2.15
CA THR A 27 7.62 -7.53 -1.18
C THR A 27 6.47 -8.44 -1.64
N HIS A 28 5.75 -8.07 -2.69
CA HIS A 28 4.49 -8.70 -3.13
C HIS A 28 3.36 -8.67 -2.09
N GLN A 29 3.56 -8.05 -0.91
CA GLN A 29 2.58 -8.01 0.17
C GLN A 29 1.65 -6.81 -0.02
N PRO A 30 0.33 -7.03 -0.26
CA PRO A 30 -0.63 -5.94 -0.37
C PRO A 30 -0.65 -5.09 0.91
N LYS A 31 -0.60 -3.76 0.76
CA LYS A 31 -0.65 -2.82 1.89
C LYS A 31 -1.37 -1.54 1.49
N ALA A 32 -2.28 -1.08 2.34
CA ALA A 32 -2.88 0.25 2.27
C ALA A 32 -2.98 0.77 3.71
N GLY A 33 -2.34 1.89 4.01
CA GLY A 33 -2.39 2.47 5.35
C GLY A 33 -1.79 3.86 5.39
N TRP A 34 -2.23 4.67 6.35
CA TRP A 34 -1.81 6.07 6.48
C TRP A 34 -0.59 6.20 7.40
N LEU A 35 0.37 7.02 6.98
CA LEU A 35 1.48 7.52 7.79
C LEU A 35 1.39 9.06 7.80
N GLY A 36 0.80 9.62 8.87
CA GLY A 36 0.42 11.03 8.86
C GLY A 36 -0.57 11.31 7.73
N ALA A 37 -0.25 12.30 6.88
CA ALA A 37 -1.04 12.65 5.70
C ALA A 37 -0.65 11.85 4.43
N THR A 38 0.30 10.91 4.53
CA THR A 38 0.76 10.10 3.38
C THR A 38 0.09 8.74 3.38
N LEU A 39 -0.58 8.38 2.29
CA LEU A 39 -1.04 7.02 2.04
C LEU A 39 0.15 6.15 1.61
N LEU A 40 0.48 5.14 2.40
CA LEU A 40 1.42 4.09 2.04
C LEU A 40 0.66 2.99 1.28
N PHE A 41 0.99 2.78 0.01
CA PHE A 41 0.30 1.81 -0.84
C PHE A 41 1.25 0.84 -1.54
N ASN A 42 1.01 -0.46 -1.34
CA ASN A 42 1.61 -1.56 -2.10
C ASN A 42 0.48 -2.40 -2.72
N PRO A 43 0.38 -2.47 -4.06
CA PRO A 43 -0.70 -3.18 -4.74
C PRO A 43 -0.59 -4.70 -4.66
N GLY A 44 0.51 -5.25 -4.15
CA GLY A 44 0.81 -6.68 -4.20
C GLY A 44 1.37 -7.09 -5.56
N SER A 45 0.89 -8.22 -6.11
CA SER A 45 1.40 -8.76 -7.37
C SER A 45 0.31 -9.34 -8.25
N ALA A 46 0.24 -8.86 -9.50
CA ALA A 46 -0.66 -9.39 -10.53
C ALA A 46 -0.09 -10.62 -11.25
N GLY A 47 1.23 -10.88 -11.12
CA GLY A 47 1.92 -12.00 -11.76
C GLY A 47 1.65 -13.35 -11.10
N PRO A 48 2.38 -14.42 -11.48
CA PRO A 48 2.31 -15.72 -10.82
C PRO A 48 2.48 -15.61 -9.30
N ARG A 49 1.87 -16.54 -8.56
CA ARG A 49 1.96 -16.54 -7.10
C ARG A 49 3.42 -16.63 -6.67
N ARG A 50 3.88 -15.67 -5.88
CA ARG A 50 5.21 -15.72 -5.25
C ARG A 50 5.02 -15.90 -3.75
N PHE A 51 5.80 -16.80 -3.18
CA PHE A 51 5.71 -17.16 -1.76
C PHE A 51 4.31 -17.71 -1.42
N ASN A 52 3.81 -17.42 -0.21
CA ASN A 52 2.45 -17.74 0.23
C ASN A 52 1.47 -16.56 0.12
N LEU A 53 1.78 -15.55 -0.70
CA LEU A 53 1.00 -14.32 -0.77
C LEU A 53 -0.08 -14.39 -1.87
N PRO A 54 -1.24 -13.73 -1.69
CA PRO A 54 -2.30 -13.72 -2.69
C PRO A 54 -1.88 -12.91 -3.92
N ARG A 55 -2.33 -13.35 -5.10
CA ARG A 55 -2.33 -12.50 -6.29
C ARG A 55 -3.33 -11.37 -6.11
N GLY A 56 -2.99 -10.17 -6.58
CA GLY A 56 -3.85 -9.01 -6.45
C GLY A 56 -3.37 -7.80 -7.24
N ILE A 57 -4.27 -6.84 -7.39
CA ILE A 57 -3.98 -5.50 -7.93
C ILE A 57 -4.49 -4.45 -6.95
N GLY A 58 -3.89 -3.26 -7.04
CA GLY A 58 -4.38 -2.08 -6.35
C GLY A 58 -5.13 -1.16 -7.30
N LEU A 59 -6.26 -0.60 -6.83
CA LEU A 59 -6.95 0.51 -7.46
C LEU A 59 -6.83 1.75 -6.58
N LEU A 60 -6.49 2.87 -7.19
CA LEU A 60 -6.42 4.18 -6.55
C LEU A 60 -7.26 5.18 -7.37
N PRO A 61 -8.58 5.25 -7.13
CA PRO A 61 -9.36 6.41 -7.52
C PRO A 61 -8.77 7.66 -6.86
N ILE A 62 -8.41 8.62 -7.68
CA ILE A 62 -7.92 9.94 -7.27
C ILE A 62 -8.97 10.94 -7.73
N ALA A 63 -9.58 11.63 -6.78
CA ALA A 63 -10.50 12.73 -7.00
C ALA A 63 -10.04 13.93 -6.17
N ASP A 64 -10.55 15.12 -6.50
CA ASP A 64 -10.13 16.38 -5.86
C ASP A 64 -10.25 16.37 -4.32
N GLU A 65 -11.17 15.57 -3.76
CA GLU A 65 -11.43 15.53 -2.31
C GLU A 65 -10.75 14.36 -1.57
N ALA A 66 -10.36 13.28 -2.27
CA ALA A 66 -9.83 12.08 -1.60
C ALA A 66 -9.12 11.08 -2.52
N ILE A 67 -8.21 10.32 -1.91
CA ILE A 67 -7.66 9.07 -2.46
C ILE A 67 -8.32 7.90 -1.72
N VAL A 68 -9.00 7.01 -2.45
CA VAL A 68 -9.74 5.87 -1.86
C VAL A 68 -9.13 4.54 -2.29
N PRO A 69 -8.07 4.04 -1.62
CA PRO A 69 -7.38 2.82 -2.04
C PRO A 69 -8.27 1.58 -1.94
N ARG A 70 -8.19 0.71 -2.95
CA ARG A 70 -8.74 -0.64 -2.90
C ARG A 70 -7.68 -1.67 -3.28
N LEU A 71 -7.62 -2.77 -2.54
CA LEU A 71 -6.82 -3.94 -2.88
C LEU A 71 -7.78 -5.03 -3.34
N MET A 72 -7.62 -5.50 -4.57
CA MET A 72 -8.46 -6.53 -5.16
C MET A 72 -7.65 -7.80 -5.34
N LYS A 73 -8.17 -8.91 -4.80
CA LYS A 73 -7.59 -10.23 -4.99
C LYS A 73 -7.92 -10.71 -6.39
N LEU A 74 -6.93 -11.27 -7.08
CA LEU A 74 -7.14 -12.00 -8.33
C LEU A 74 -7.30 -13.49 -8.02
N SER A 75 -8.09 -14.20 -8.83
CA SER A 75 -8.08 -15.66 -8.82
C SER A 75 -6.68 -16.16 -9.14
N ASP A 76 -6.32 -17.38 -8.72
CA ASP A 76 -5.10 -17.99 -9.24
C ASP A 76 -5.25 -18.20 -10.75
N ARG A 77 -4.16 -17.98 -11.49
CA ARG A 77 -4.15 -18.29 -12.92
C ARG A 77 -4.04 -19.81 -13.01
N GLN A 78 -4.97 -20.48 -13.67
CA GLN A 78 -4.69 -21.84 -14.13
C GLN A 78 -3.54 -21.72 -15.13
N GLU A 79 -2.48 -22.50 -14.92
CA GLU A 79 -1.36 -22.62 -15.85
C GLU A 79 -1.83 -23.26 -17.17
#